data_AF-A0A7W0GKQ3-F1
#
_entry.id   AF-A0A7W0GKQ3-F1
#
_cell.length_a   1.000
_cell.length_b   1.000
_cell.length_c   1.000
_cell.angle_alpha   90.00
_cell.angle_beta   90.00
_cell.angle_gamma   90.00
#
_symmetry.space_group_name_H-M   'P 1'
#
loop_
_entity.id
_entity.type
_entity.pdbx_description
1 polymer ?
#
loop_
_entity_poly.entity_id
_entity_poly.type
_entity_poly.pdbx_seq_one_letter_code
_entity_poly.pdbx_strand_id
1 'polypeptide(L)'
;DWYEIEVAAYPEYHPQSRSPADDLQSFVRKINAGADSAITQYFYNFDAYARFVDDVRALGCTVPIVAGVMPIVSYTQLARFSDACGAEIPRWMRRRLESFGDDRESIREFGLDVVTHLCEQLLAAGAPGLHFYTLNQAEASVELCRRLS
;
A
#
# COMPACT_ATOMS: atom_id res chain seq x y z
N ASP A 1 1.00 25.43 14.91
CA ASP A 1 1.76 24.24 14.46
C ASP A 1 2.28 23.46 15.67
N TRP A 2 1.37 22.77 16.38
CA TRP A 2 1.73 21.88 17.51
C TRP A 2 1.58 20.40 17.14
N TYR A 3 0.78 20.11 16.11
CA TYR A 3 0.46 18.77 15.65
C TYR A 3 1.10 18.51 14.30
N GLU A 4 1.53 17.28 14.11
CA GLU A 4 1.90 16.72 12.82
C GLU A 4 0.71 15.88 12.34
N ILE A 5 0.19 16.21 11.16
CA ILE A 5 -1.07 15.67 10.64
C ILE A 5 -0.77 14.80 9.41
N GLU A 6 -1.00 13.51 9.55
CA GLU A 6 -0.94 12.56 8.43
C GLU A 6 -2.33 12.25 7.91
N VAL A 7 -2.49 12.18 6.58
CA VAL A 7 -3.76 11.83 5.94
C VAL A 7 -3.68 10.57 5.11
N ALA A 8 -4.79 9.83 5.03
CA ALA A 8 -4.87 8.66 4.16
C ALA A 8 -4.79 9.03 2.67
N ALA A 9 -4.15 8.20 1.86
CA ALA A 9 -4.12 8.27 0.40
C ALA A 9 -4.54 6.92 -0.23
N TYR A 10 -5.07 6.93 -1.45
CA TYR A 10 -5.60 5.72 -2.09
C TYR A 10 -5.03 5.60 -3.52
N PRO A 11 -3.92 4.86 -3.71
CA PRO A 11 -3.33 4.67 -5.03
C PRO A 11 -4.27 4.02 -6.06
N GLU A 12 -5.23 3.22 -5.58
CA GLU A 12 -6.25 2.53 -6.39
C GLU A 12 -7.65 3.14 -6.21
N TYR A 13 -7.69 4.42 -5.79
CA TYR A 13 -8.87 5.24 -5.56
C TYR A 13 -9.74 4.80 -4.38
N HIS A 14 -10.33 5.76 -3.67
CA HIS A 14 -11.28 5.45 -2.61
C HIS A 14 -12.55 4.76 -3.16
N PRO A 15 -13.05 3.65 -2.56
CA PRO A 15 -14.22 2.90 -3.08
C PRO A 15 -15.51 3.71 -3.21
N GLN A 16 -15.64 4.76 -2.40
CA GLN A 16 -16.79 5.67 -2.41
C GLN A 16 -16.57 6.92 -3.28
N SER A 17 -15.42 7.04 -3.94
CA SER A 17 -15.18 8.13 -4.87
C SER A 17 -16.03 7.96 -6.13
N ARG A 18 -16.48 9.08 -6.70
CA ARG A 18 -17.26 9.10 -7.94
C ARG A 18 -16.39 8.90 -9.17
N SER A 19 -15.11 9.28 -9.07
CA SER A 19 -14.13 9.17 -10.15
C SER A 19 -12.70 9.19 -9.59
N PRO A 20 -11.71 8.69 -10.34
CA PRO A 20 -10.29 8.88 -10.00
C PRO A 20 -9.91 10.35 -9.78
N ALA A 21 -10.43 11.26 -10.62
CA ALA A 21 -10.14 12.69 -10.52
C ALA A 21 -10.73 13.30 -9.24
N ASP A 22 -11.94 12.88 -8.84
CA ASP A 22 -12.60 13.34 -7.61
C ASP A 22 -11.79 12.91 -6.37
N ASP A 23 -11.22 11.70 -6.38
CA ASP A 23 -10.40 11.19 -5.27
C ASP A 23 -9.07 11.93 -5.17
N LEU A 24 -8.41 12.14 -6.31
CA LEU A 24 -7.16 12.91 -6.39
C LEU A 24 -7.36 14.35 -5.90
N GLN A 25 -8.43 15.01 -6.31
CA GLN A 25 -8.77 16.35 -5.80
C GLN A 25 -9.10 16.33 -4.31
N SER A 26 -9.75 15.27 -3.81
CA SER A 26 -10.01 15.10 -2.37
C SER A 26 -8.72 14.98 -1.58
N PHE A 27 -7.74 14.25 -2.11
CA PHE A 27 -6.39 14.19 -1.54
C PHE A 27 -5.74 15.57 -1.50
N VAL A 28 -5.67 16.30 -2.62
CA VAL A 28 -5.06 17.63 -2.68
C VAL A 28 -5.76 18.61 -1.73
N ARG A 29 -7.08 18.56 -1.59
CA ARG A 29 -7.80 19.39 -0.61
C ARG A 29 -7.37 19.13 0.83
N LYS A 30 -7.09 17.88 1.21
CA LYS A 30 -6.58 17.54 2.55
C LYS A 30 -5.19 18.13 2.78
N ILE A 31 -4.31 18.05 1.78
CA ILE A 31 -2.97 18.63 1.87
C ILE A 31 -3.03 20.15 2.01
N ASN A 32 -3.83 20.82 1.16
CA ASN A 32 -4.01 22.27 1.23
C ASN A 32 -4.67 22.74 2.53
N ALA A 33 -5.36 21.86 3.26
CA ALA A 33 -5.91 22.15 4.57
C ALA A 33 -4.88 22.07 5.72
N GLY A 34 -3.62 21.72 5.41
CA GLY A 34 -2.52 21.71 6.38
C GLY A 34 -2.08 20.32 6.83
N ALA A 35 -2.23 19.28 6.01
CA ALA A 35 -1.63 17.97 6.31
C ALA A 35 -0.13 17.97 5.94
N ASP A 36 0.69 17.41 6.81
CA ASP A 36 2.16 17.40 6.71
C ASP A 36 2.68 16.22 5.86
N SER A 37 1.98 15.10 5.89
CA SER A 37 2.34 13.89 5.15
C SER A 37 1.09 13.07 4.78
N ALA A 38 1.30 12.01 4.01
CA ALA A 38 0.29 11.02 3.74
C ALA A 38 0.82 9.59 3.87
N ILE A 39 -0.07 8.69 4.30
CA ILE A 39 0.16 7.23 4.27
C ILE A 39 -0.88 6.63 3.32
N THR A 40 -0.42 5.87 2.33
CA THR A 40 -1.33 5.19 1.41
C THR A 40 -2.03 4.02 2.07
N GLN A 41 -3.23 3.68 1.60
CA GLN A 41 -3.77 2.33 1.71
C GLN A 41 -2.77 1.34 1.12
N TYR A 42 -2.79 0.08 1.58
CA TYR A 42 -1.95 -0.95 0.97
C TYR A 42 -2.39 -1.26 -0.47
N PHE A 43 -1.42 -1.72 -1.26
CA PHE A 43 -1.59 -2.11 -2.65
C PHE A 43 -0.56 -3.19 -2.97
N TYR A 44 -0.77 -3.90 -4.08
CA TYR A 44 0.20 -4.87 -4.61
C TYR A 44 0.67 -4.55 -6.03
N ASN A 45 0.09 -3.51 -6.63
CA ASN A 45 0.48 -3.00 -7.94
C ASN A 45 1.38 -1.77 -7.76
N PHE A 46 2.69 -1.93 -8.00
CA PHE A 46 3.65 -0.83 -7.95
C PHE A 46 3.25 0.36 -8.83
N ASP A 47 2.72 0.08 -10.04
CA ASP A 47 2.34 1.14 -10.98
C ASP A 47 1.22 2.04 -10.44
N ALA A 48 0.36 1.52 -9.56
CA ALA A 48 -0.70 2.31 -8.92
C ALA A 48 -0.09 3.39 -8.01
N TYR A 49 0.93 3.04 -7.21
CA TYR A 49 1.65 4.00 -6.37
C TYR A 49 2.43 5.01 -7.21
N ALA A 50 3.20 4.54 -8.20
CA ALA A 50 4.01 5.41 -9.05
C ALA A 50 3.14 6.45 -9.77
N ARG A 51 2.04 6.01 -10.40
CA ARG A 51 1.09 6.91 -11.06
C ARG A 51 0.43 7.89 -10.09
N PHE A 52 -0.01 7.41 -8.92
CA PHE A 52 -0.61 8.28 -7.91
C PHE A 52 0.35 9.39 -7.48
N VAL A 53 1.62 9.05 -7.22
CA VAL A 53 2.66 10.03 -6.87
C VAL A 53 2.86 11.03 -8.00
N ASP A 54 3.02 10.57 -9.25
CA ASP A 54 3.18 11.45 -10.41
C ASP A 54 2.00 12.41 -10.57
N ASP A 55 0.77 11.90 -10.45
CA ASP A 55 -0.46 12.69 -10.59
C ASP A 55 -0.58 13.78 -9.52
N VAL A 56 -0.27 13.47 -8.24
CA VAL A 56 -0.30 14.50 -7.19
C VAL A 56 0.85 15.49 -7.30
N ARG A 57 2.04 15.06 -7.76
CA ARG A 57 3.17 15.97 -8.03
C ARG A 57 2.84 16.93 -9.17
N ALA A 58 2.16 16.46 -10.22
CA ALA A 58 1.70 17.30 -11.31
C ALA A 58 0.71 18.40 -10.86
N LEU A 59 0.02 18.18 -9.74
CA LEU A 59 -0.87 19.16 -9.09
C LEU A 59 -0.15 20.06 -8.06
N GLY A 60 1.18 19.98 -7.97
CA GLY A 60 2.00 20.81 -7.08
C GLY A 60 2.05 20.33 -5.62
N CYS A 61 1.48 19.17 -5.31
CA CYS A 61 1.57 18.59 -3.98
C CYS A 61 2.95 17.99 -3.75
N THR A 62 3.70 18.46 -2.75
CA THR A 62 5.09 18.04 -2.48
C THR A 62 5.28 17.31 -1.15
N VAL A 63 4.22 17.12 -0.36
CA VAL A 63 4.32 16.43 0.95
C VAL A 63 4.82 14.98 0.78
N PRO A 64 5.50 14.40 1.79
CA PRO A 64 5.89 13.00 1.79
C PRO A 64 4.67 12.07 1.67
N ILE A 65 4.79 11.02 0.86
CA ILE A 65 3.75 10.01 0.65
C ILE A 65 4.35 8.64 0.97
N VAL A 66 4.19 8.22 2.22
CA VAL A 66 4.69 6.95 2.74
C VAL A 66 3.84 5.81 2.17
N ALA A 67 4.49 4.79 1.62
CA ALA A 67 3.80 3.64 1.04
C ALA A 67 3.31 2.70 2.15
N GLY A 68 2.00 2.51 2.24
CA GLY A 68 1.38 1.49 3.07
C GLY A 68 1.56 0.10 2.46
N VAL A 69 2.02 -0.86 3.27
CA VAL A 69 2.31 -2.23 2.83
C VAL A 69 1.69 -3.23 3.80
N MET A 70 0.95 -4.20 3.26
CA MET A 70 0.36 -5.28 4.05
C MET A 70 1.09 -6.61 3.75
N PRO A 71 1.74 -7.22 4.75
CA PRO A 71 2.32 -8.55 4.60
C PRO A 71 1.25 -9.61 4.29
N ILE A 72 1.57 -10.57 3.44
CA ILE A 72 0.66 -11.66 3.05
C ILE A 72 0.92 -12.86 3.95
N VAL A 73 0.03 -13.08 4.93
CA VAL A 73 0.11 -14.21 5.88
C VAL A 73 -1.01 -15.23 5.72
N SER A 74 -2.09 -14.86 5.03
CA SER A 74 -3.26 -15.70 4.75
C SER A 74 -4.03 -15.16 3.57
N TYR A 75 -4.26 -15.98 2.53
CA TYR A 75 -5.02 -15.57 1.36
C TYR A 75 -6.48 -15.22 1.68
N THR A 76 -7.15 -16.05 2.48
CA THR A 76 -8.56 -15.83 2.86
C THR A 76 -8.75 -14.51 3.60
N GLN A 77 -7.86 -14.20 4.54
CA GLN A 77 -7.89 -12.95 5.28
C GLN A 77 -7.61 -11.75 4.36
N LEU A 78 -6.60 -11.89 3.49
CA LEU A 78 -6.23 -10.87 2.53
C LEU A 78 -7.39 -10.53 1.59
N ALA A 79 -7.97 -11.54 0.92
CA ALA A 79 -9.07 -11.35 -0.02
C ALA A 79 -10.25 -10.61 0.62
N ARG A 80 -10.63 -10.99 1.85
CA ARG A 80 -11.71 -10.32 2.58
C ARG A 80 -11.40 -8.85 2.89
N PHE A 81 -10.16 -8.53 3.25
CA PHE A 81 -9.78 -7.14 3.52
C PHE A 81 -9.73 -6.32 2.24
N SER A 82 -9.19 -6.88 1.17
CA SER A 82 -9.07 -6.20 -0.12
C SER A 82 -10.43 -5.87 -0.71
N ASP A 83 -11.40 -6.79 -0.61
CA ASP A 83 -12.78 -6.54 -1.05
C ASP A 83 -13.46 -5.42 -0.24
N ALA A 84 -13.09 -5.23 1.03
CA ALA A 84 -13.67 -4.21 1.89
C ALA A 84 -13.05 -2.81 1.68
N CYS A 85 -11.75 -2.72 1.39
CA CYS A 85 -11.05 -1.44 1.20
C CYS A 85 -10.84 -1.03 -0.26
N GLY A 86 -11.18 -1.92 -1.22
CA GLY A 86 -11.04 -1.68 -2.66
C GLY A 86 -9.63 -1.89 -3.21
N ALA A 87 -8.73 -2.51 -2.45
CA ALA A 87 -7.38 -2.82 -2.94
C ALA A 87 -7.44 -3.99 -3.95
N GLU A 88 -6.73 -3.86 -5.06
CA GLU A 88 -6.63 -4.92 -6.07
C GLU A 88 -5.57 -5.95 -5.66
N ILE A 89 -5.95 -7.23 -5.71
CA ILE A 89 -4.98 -8.34 -5.69
C ILE A 89 -4.76 -8.79 -7.13
N PRO A 90 -3.57 -8.59 -7.72
CA PRO A 90 -3.29 -8.99 -9.09
C PRO A 90 -3.67 -10.44 -9.37
N ARG A 91 -4.29 -10.69 -10.52
CA ARG A 91 -4.82 -12.03 -10.87
C ARG A 91 -3.76 -13.14 -10.75
N TRP A 92 -2.53 -12.88 -11.17
CA TRP A 92 -1.45 -13.86 -11.09
C TRP A 92 -1.13 -14.25 -9.64
N MET A 93 -1.12 -13.26 -8.73
CA MET A 93 -0.87 -13.45 -7.31
C MET A 93 -2.00 -14.25 -6.69
N ARG A 94 -3.26 -13.89 -7.01
CA ARG A 94 -4.45 -14.62 -6.58
C ARG A 94 -4.38 -16.10 -6.95
N ARG A 95 -4.11 -16.39 -8.23
CA ARG A 95 -4.04 -17.77 -8.75
C ARG A 95 -2.90 -18.57 -8.11
N ARG A 96 -1.78 -17.92 -7.80
CA ARG A 96 -0.66 -18.57 -7.12
C ARG A 96 -0.99 -18.88 -5.67
N LEU A 97 -1.57 -17.93 -4.94
CA LEU A 97 -2.03 -18.12 -3.56
C LEU A 97 -3.09 -19.22 -3.45
N GLU A 98 -4.08 -19.24 -4.35
CA GLU A 98 -5.10 -20.28 -4.42
C GLU A 98 -4.50 -21.68 -4.65
N SER A 99 -3.40 -21.79 -5.40
CA SER A 99 -2.76 -23.07 -5.69
C SER A 99 -2.07 -23.73 -4.48
N PHE A 100 -1.80 -22.97 -3.42
CA PHE A 100 -1.20 -23.49 -2.19
C PHE A 100 -2.24 -24.08 -1.22
N GLY A 101 -3.53 -23.81 -1.40
CA GLY A 101 -4.59 -24.30 -0.52
C GLY A 101 -4.36 -23.89 0.94
N ASP A 102 -4.24 -24.87 1.84
CA ASP A 102 -4.01 -24.68 3.28
C ASP A 102 -2.52 -24.71 3.68
N ASP A 103 -1.59 -24.76 2.73
CA ASP A 103 -0.15 -24.70 3.01
C ASP A 103 0.28 -23.29 3.41
N ARG A 104 0.20 -23.04 4.72
CA ARG A 104 0.51 -21.74 5.32
C ARG A 104 1.98 -21.34 5.18
N GLU A 105 2.89 -22.31 5.12
CA GLU A 105 4.32 -22.03 4.98
C GLU A 105 4.61 -21.54 3.56
N SER A 106 4.10 -22.25 2.54
CA SER A 106 4.22 -21.83 1.15
C SER A 106 3.55 -20.48 0.87
N ILE A 107 2.37 -20.21 1.45
CA ILE A 107 1.70 -18.91 1.35
C ILE A 107 2.56 -17.79 1.94
N ARG A 108 3.16 -18.05 3.11
CA ARG A 108 3.97 -17.06 3.80
C ARG A 108 5.25 -16.75 3.05
N GLU A 109 6.01 -17.77 2.64
CA GLU A 109 7.26 -17.56 1.90
C GLU A 109 7.01 -16.83 0.57
N PHE A 110 6.02 -17.27 -0.20
CA PHE A 110 5.62 -16.56 -1.41
C PHE A 110 5.18 -15.11 -1.13
N GLY A 111 4.41 -14.91 -0.05
CA GLY A 111 3.97 -13.60 0.40
C GLY A 111 5.13 -12.67 0.76
N LEU A 112 6.14 -13.19 1.46
CA LEU A 112 7.35 -12.46 1.79
C LEU A 112 8.12 -12.07 0.53
N ASP A 113 8.33 -12.99 -0.41
CA ASP A 113 9.07 -12.72 -1.65
C ASP A 113 8.39 -11.61 -2.48
N VAL A 114 7.08 -11.71 -2.66
CA VAL A 114 6.29 -10.72 -3.39
C VAL A 114 6.35 -9.34 -2.73
N VAL A 115 6.16 -9.30 -1.41
CA VAL A 115 6.12 -8.03 -0.68
C VAL A 115 7.51 -7.42 -0.56
N THR A 116 8.57 -8.22 -0.37
CA THR A 116 9.95 -7.75 -0.43
C THR A 116 10.24 -7.09 -1.77
N HIS A 117 9.90 -7.74 -2.88
CA HIS A 117 10.12 -7.17 -4.21
C HIS A 117 9.37 -5.84 -4.40
N LEU A 118 8.11 -5.77 -3.98
CA LEU A 118 7.34 -4.52 -4.01
C LEU A 118 8.02 -3.42 -3.18
N CYS A 119 8.46 -3.73 -1.97
CA CYS A 119 9.16 -2.78 -1.10
C CYS A 119 10.47 -2.27 -1.73
N GLU A 120 11.25 -3.14 -2.36
CA GLU A 120 12.46 -2.76 -3.10
C GLU A 120 12.13 -1.78 -4.24
N GLN A 121 11.09 -2.07 -5.03
CA GLN A 121 10.65 -1.17 -6.10
C GLN A 121 10.21 0.19 -5.56
N LEU A 122 9.46 0.22 -4.45
CA LEU A 122 9.00 1.45 -3.81
C LEU A 122 10.18 2.31 -3.32
N LEU A 123 11.13 1.70 -2.61
CA LEU A 123 12.32 2.39 -2.13
C LEU A 123 13.19 2.88 -3.29
N ALA A 124 13.39 2.07 -4.32
CA ALA A 124 14.14 2.45 -5.53
C ALA A 124 13.47 3.60 -6.29
N ALA A 125 12.13 3.69 -6.26
CA ALA A 125 11.36 4.78 -6.83
C ALA A 125 11.34 6.06 -5.95
N GLY A 126 12.01 6.05 -4.80
CA GLY A 126 12.14 7.20 -3.93
C GLY A 126 10.98 7.39 -2.94
N ALA A 127 10.21 6.34 -2.65
CA ALA A 127 9.27 6.39 -1.53
C ALA A 127 10.02 6.78 -0.24
N PRO A 128 9.54 7.76 0.54
CA PRO A 128 10.27 8.27 1.71
C PRO A 128 10.35 7.26 2.86
N GLY A 129 9.52 6.21 2.82
CA GLY A 129 9.48 5.15 3.80
C GLY A 129 8.36 4.15 3.50
N LEU A 130 8.31 3.10 4.32
CA LEU A 130 7.31 2.03 4.27
C LEU A 130 6.53 2.01 5.58
N HIS A 131 5.21 1.93 5.51
CA HIS A 131 4.31 1.77 6.66
C HIS A 131 3.67 0.39 6.64
N PHE A 132 4.05 -0.50 7.57
CA PHE A 132 3.54 -1.86 7.60
C PHE A 132 2.22 -1.98 8.37
N TYR A 133 1.18 -2.47 7.70
CA TYR A 133 -0.06 -2.92 8.34
C TYR A 133 0.15 -4.30 8.97
N THR A 134 0.55 -4.31 10.24
CA THR A 134 0.99 -5.54 10.94
C THR A 134 -0.15 -6.49 11.33
N LEU A 135 -1.40 -6.00 11.40
CA LEU A 135 -2.55 -6.75 11.92
C LEU A 135 -2.27 -7.39 13.30
N ASN A 136 -1.56 -6.65 14.16
CA ASN A 136 -1.09 -7.10 15.49
C ASN A 136 -0.15 -8.33 15.46
N GLN A 137 0.50 -8.59 14.34
CA GLN A 137 1.47 -9.67 14.15
C GLN A 137 2.82 -9.08 13.70
N ALA A 138 3.86 -9.23 14.53
CA ALA A 138 5.16 -8.63 14.25
C ALA A 138 6.01 -9.44 13.25
N GLU A 139 5.84 -10.77 13.22
CA GLU A 139 6.79 -11.69 12.61
C GLU A 139 7.07 -11.41 11.12
N ALA A 140 6.02 -11.23 10.33
CA ALA A 140 6.15 -10.97 8.89
C ALA A 140 6.76 -9.59 8.61
N SER A 141 6.36 -8.55 9.34
CA SER A 141 6.92 -7.20 9.18
C SER A 141 8.40 -7.15 9.59
N VAL A 142 8.78 -7.83 10.68
CA VAL A 142 10.18 -7.90 11.11
C VAL A 142 11.04 -8.62 10.07
N GLU A 143 10.54 -9.72 9.51
CA GLU A 143 11.25 -10.44 8.46
C GLU A 143 11.40 -9.58 7.19
N LEU A 144 10.35 -8.85 6.77
CA LEU A 144 10.45 -7.91 5.66
C LEU A 144 11.50 -6.83 5.91
N CYS A 145 11.52 -6.21 7.10
CA CYS A 145 12.57 -5.24 7.45
C CYS A 145 13.97 -5.86 7.35
N ARG A 146 14.14 -7.12 7.77
CA ARG A 146 15.41 -7.83 7.70
C ARG A 146 15.87 -8.09 6.27
N ARG A 147 14.93 -8.43 5.37
CA ARG A 147 15.21 -8.65 3.93
C ARG A 147 15.59 -7.36 3.20
N LEU A 148 15.15 -6.21 3.70
CA LEU A 148 15.37 -4.88 3.10
C LEU A 148 16.58 -4.14 3.69
N SER A 149 17.27 -4.72 4.68
CA SER A 149 18.46 -4.13 5.33
C SER A 149 19.74 -4.61 4.67
#